data_AF-A0A838Z7X4-F1
#
_entry.id   AF-A0A838Z7X4-F1
#
_cell.length_a   1.000
_cell.length_b   1.000
_cell.length_c   1.000
_cell.angle_alpha   90.00
_cell.angle_beta   90.00
_cell.angle_gamma   90.00
#
_symmetry.space_group_name_H-M   'P 1'
#
loop_
_entity.id
_entity.type
_entity.pdbx_description
1 polymer ?
#
loop_
_entity_poly.entity_id
_entity_poly.type
_entity_poly.pdbx_seq_one_letter_code
_entity_poly.pdbx_strand_id
1 'polypeptide(L)'
;MAISRKYGRTYHYPFSPGTTSDDRINYNYWNDFQQIPRIVHTEKLDGENNCLSRYGVFARSHATPTTSPWTQQIRQHWELLKNDLGDYEIFGENLYAIHSIEYKRLPAHYFVFGIRQLDYWLSWEETQFIAQLFDLPVVNVLGEATMPMPQQDFETDILAKITCPSTFDSYDVATQKPCTIEGVVSRNKAEYPVDDFSTNVLKYVRKGHVKTDEHWTRNWKRASLLHEKGDETCGN
;
A
#
# COMPACT_ATOMS: atom_id res chain seq x y z
N MET A 1 11.62 -24.49 -6.40
CA MET A 1 11.11 -23.72 -5.24
C MET A 1 11.03 -22.26 -5.67
N ALA A 2 9.94 -21.55 -5.36
CA ALA A 2 9.84 -20.13 -5.70
C ALA A 2 10.87 -19.35 -4.86
N ILE A 3 11.60 -18.45 -5.51
CA ILE A 3 12.69 -17.69 -4.88
C ILE A 3 12.14 -16.64 -3.89
N SER A 4 10.87 -16.25 -4.03
CA SER A 4 10.15 -15.37 -3.10
C SER A 4 8.67 -15.79 -3.03
N ARG A 5 8.04 -15.62 -1.86
CA ARG A 5 6.62 -15.92 -1.65
C ARG A 5 5.78 -14.69 -2.01
N LYS A 6 4.62 -14.90 -2.63
CA LYS A 6 3.71 -13.80 -3.00
C LYS A 6 3.23 -13.01 -1.78
N TYR A 7 2.93 -11.73 -2.00
CA TYR A 7 2.11 -10.96 -1.08
C TYR A 7 0.72 -11.59 -0.98
N GLY A 8 0.18 -11.65 0.25
CA GLY A 8 -1.15 -12.20 0.49
C GLY A 8 -2.23 -11.43 -0.25
N ARG A 9 -3.29 -12.11 -0.68
CA ARG A 9 -4.42 -11.41 -1.30
C ARG A 9 -5.21 -10.68 -0.21
N THR A 10 -5.17 -9.35 -0.21
CA THR A 10 -5.97 -8.55 0.73
C THR A 10 -7.45 -8.61 0.37
N TYR A 11 -8.29 -9.02 1.31
CA TYR A 11 -9.74 -9.14 1.11
C TYR A 11 -10.43 -7.81 1.35
N HIS A 12 -11.54 -7.59 0.66
CA HIS A 12 -12.40 -6.43 0.87
C HIS A 12 -13.29 -6.62 2.10
N TYR A 13 -13.59 -5.51 2.77
CA TYR A 13 -14.74 -5.43 3.65
C TYR A 13 -16.05 -5.68 2.89
N PRO A 14 -17.09 -6.25 3.53
CA PRO A 14 -18.42 -6.41 2.92
C PRO A 14 -19.09 -5.10 2.49
N PHE A 15 -18.74 -4.00 3.17
CA PHE A 15 -19.23 -2.66 2.89
C PHE A 15 -18.30 -1.84 1.96
N SER A 16 -17.26 -2.46 1.38
CA SER A 16 -16.37 -1.83 0.41
C SER A 16 -17.02 -1.78 -0.99
N PRO A 17 -17.28 -0.60 -1.57
CA PRO A 17 -17.98 -0.47 -2.85
C PRO A 17 -17.09 -0.66 -4.10
N GLY A 18 -15.76 -0.55 -3.96
CA GLY A 18 -14.80 -0.64 -5.06
C GLY A 18 -14.33 -2.06 -5.39
N THR A 19 -15.22 -3.05 -5.39
CA THR A 19 -14.91 -4.45 -5.71
C THR A 19 -15.13 -4.77 -7.18
N THR A 20 -14.28 -5.64 -7.75
CA THR A 20 -14.45 -6.25 -9.08
C THR A 20 -14.86 -7.73 -8.97
N SER A 21 -15.18 -8.39 -10.09
CA SER A 21 -15.53 -9.83 -10.10
C SER A 21 -14.40 -10.73 -9.59
N ASP A 22 -13.15 -10.28 -9.73
CA ASP A 22 -12.00 -11.05 -9.29
C ASP A 22 -11.83 -10.97 -7.77
N ASP A 23 -12.30 -9.90 -7.11
CA ASP A 23 -12.03 -9.60 -5.71
C ASP A 23 -12.66 -10.60 -4.73
N ARG A 24 -12.00 -10.76 -3.57
CA ARG A 24 -12.49 -11.57 -2.46
C ARG A 24 -13.00 -10.65 -1.36
N ILE A 25 -14.13 -11.02 -0.77
CA ILE A 25 -14.78 -10.29 0.31
C ILE A 25 -14.75 -11.18 1.55
N ASN A 26 -14.35 -10.64 2.70
CA ASN A 26 -14.44 -11.37 3.97
C ASN A 26 -15.75 -11.00 4.68
N TYR A 27 -16.77 -11.84 4.57
CA TYR A 27 -18.05 -11.63 5.26
C TYR A 27 -17.98 -11.87 6.78
N ASN A 28 -16.93 -12.54 7.27
CA ASN A 28 -16.73 -12.84 8.69
C ASN A 28 -15.73 -11.87 9.35
N TYR A 29 -15.34 -10.79 8.66
CA TYR A 29 -14.25 -9.90 9.08
C TYR A 29 -14.38 -9.42 10.52
N TRP A 30 -15.61 -9.18 11.00
CA TRP A 30 -15.84 -8.63 12.32
C TRP A 30 -15.44 -9.63 13.41
N ASN A 31 -15.73 -10.92 13.23
CA ASN A 31 -15.31 -11.96 14.16
C ASN A 31 -13.78 -12.07 14.21
N ASP A 32 -13.11 -11.92 13.06
CA ASP A 32 -11.66 -11.94 12.97
C ASP A 32 -11.05 -10.72 13.71
N PHE A 33 -11.57 -9.52 13.42
CA PHE A 33 -11.06 -8.27 13.96
C PHE A 33 -11.33 -8.07 15.44
N GLN A 34 -12.41 -8.66 15.98
CA GLN A 34 -12.68 -8.65 17.41
C GLN A 34 -11.58 -9.33 18.24
N GLN A 35 -10.82 -10.25 17.64
CA GLN A 35 -9.70 -10.94 18.30
C GLN A 35 -8.38 -10.17 18.24
N ILE A 36 -8.32 -9.07 17.47
CA ILE A 36 -7.11 -8.28 17.28
C ILE A 36 -7.17 -7.07 18.23
N PRO A 37 -6.31 -6.97 19.26
CA PRO A 37 -6.41 -5.90 20.26
C PRO A 37 -6.23 -4.49 19.68
N ARG A 38 -5.39 -4.37 18.66
CA ARG A 38 -5.03 -3.09 18.03
C ARG A 38 -4.94 -3.24 16.53
N ILE A 39 -5.68 -2.39 15.83
CA ILE A 39 -5.71 -2.32 14.37
C ILE A 39 -5.15 -0.98 13.95
N VAL A 40 -4.27 -0.98 12.95
CA VAL A 40 -3.79 0.25 12.31
C VAL A 40 -4.44 0.41 10.95
N HIS A 41 -4.86 1.64 10.64
CA HIS A 41 -5.43 2.04 9.37
C HIS A 41 -4.39 2.84 8.60
N THR A 42 -4.06 2.40 7.39
CA THR A 42 -3.14 3.10 6.50
C THR A 42 -3.84 3.54 5.23
N GLU A 43 -3.34 4.61 4.64
CA GLU A 43 -3.76 5.03 3.30
C GLU A 43 -3.44 3.92 2.30
N LYS A 44 -4.45 3.53 1.51
CA LYS A 44 -4.21 2.72 0.33
C LYS A 44 -3.77 3.64 -0.80
N LEU A 45 -2.55 3.43 -1.29
CA LEU A 45 -2.00 4.15 -2.43
C LEU A 45 -2.26 3.37 -3.73
N ASP A 46 -2.42 4.12 -4.82
CA ASP A 46 -2.70 3.59 -6.17
C ASP A 46 -1.41 3.53 -7.00
N GLY A 47 -0.74 2.37 -6.96
CA GLY A 47 0.49 2.13 -7.71
C GLY A 47 0.71 0.66 -8.04
N GLU A 48 1.97 0.28 -8.21
CA GLU A 48 2.39 -1.10 -8.41
C GLU A 48 2.94 -1.71 -7.12
N ASN A 49 2.32 -2.80 -6.67
CA ASN A 49 2.88 -3.62 -5.60
C ASN A 49 4.25 -4.20 -6.00
N ASN A 50 5.29 -3.85 -5.25
CA ASN A 50 6.61 -4.47 -5.37
C ASN A 50 7.06 -5.07 -4.02
N CYS A 51 7.96 -6.04 -4.11
CA CYS A 51 8.66 -6.66 -2.97
C CYS A 51 10.17 -6.58 -3.19
N LEU A 52 10.91 -6.04 -2.21
CA LEU A 52 12.36 -6.06 -2.17
C LEU A 52 12.80 -7.20 -1.26
N SER A 53 13.62 -8.10 -1.78
CA SER A 53 14.25 -9.18 -1.00
C SER A 53 15.72 -9.29 -1.38
N ARG A 54 16.53 -10.07 -0.65
CA ARG A 54 17.93 -10.34 -1.04
C ARG A 54 18.10 -10.89 -2.47
N TYR A 55 17.04 -11.45 -3.05
CA TYR A 55 17.08 -12.07 -4.38
C TYR A 55 16.69 -11.14 -5.53
N GLY A 56 16.07 -9.99 -5.25
CA GLY A 56 15.59 -9.09 -6.29
C GLY A 56 14.42 -8.22 -5.86
N VAL A 57 14.01 -7.38 -6.81
CA VAL A 57 12.74 -6.66 -6.79
C VAL A 57 11.70 -7.48 -7.56
N PHE A 58 10.57 -7.78 -6.95
CA PHE A 58 9.51 -8.59 -7.54
C PHE A 58 8.23 -7.76 -7.69
N ALA A 59 7.51 -7.93 -8.79
CA ALA A 59 6.12 -7.48 -8.89
C ALA A 59 5.20 -8.46 -8.13
N ARG A 60 3.92 -8.10 -7.95
CA ARG A 60 2.90 -8.93 -7.28
C ARG A 60 2.85 -10.40 -7.73
N SER A 61 3.17 -10.71 -8.99
CA SER A 61 3.18 -12.08 -9.50
C SER A 61 4.32 -12.96 -8.94
N HIS A 62 5.38 -12.36 -8.36
CA HIS A 62 6.54 -13.01 -7.69
C HIS A 62 7.17 -14.19 -8.45
N ALA A 63 7.06 -14.22 -9.78
CA ALA A 63 7.61 -15.31 -10.58
C ALA A 63 9.11 -15.10 -10.86
N THR A 64 9.46 -13.90 -11.29
CA THR A 64 10.83 -13.48 -11.63
C THR A 64 11.03 -12.04 -11.18
N PRO A 65 12.28 -11.62 -10.92
CA PRO A 65 12.58 -10.21 -10.70
C PRO A 65 12.03 -9.36 -11.84
N THR A 66 11.44 -8.21 -11.49
CA THR A 66 10.86 -7.31 -12.48
C THR A 66 11.95 -6.61 -13.29
N THR A 67 11.67 -6.39 -14.57
CA THR A 67 12.53 -5.62 -15.47
C THR A 67 11.80 -4.42 -16.06
N SER A 68 10.59 -4.13 -15.57
CA SER A 68 9.73 -3.09 -16.12
C SER A 68 10.38 -1.70 -16.01
N PRO A 69 10.20 -0.81 -17.00
CA PRO A 69 10.81 0.54 -16.97
C PRO A 69 10.49 1.35 -15.70
N TRP A 70 9.25 1.29 -15.21
CA TRP A 70 8.79 2.00 -14.00
C TRP A 70 9.34 1.42 -12.68
N THR A 71 10.10 0.34 -12.73
CA THR A 71 10.78 -0.24 -11.55
C THR A 71 12.28 0.06 -11.55
N GLN A 72 12.79 0.84 -12.51
CA GLN A 72 14.21 1.11 -12.64
C GLN A 72 14.79 1.76 -11.38
N GLN A 73 14.15 2.81 -10.86
CA GLN A 73 14.64 3.55 -9.70
C GLN A 73 14.67 2.67 -8.44
N ILE A 74 13.60 1.91 -8.18
CA ILE A 74 13.57 1.04 -7.00
C ILE A 74 14.56 -0.12 -7.12
N ARG A 75 14.84 -0.61 -8.34
CA ARG A 75 15.92 -1.58 -8.57
C ARG A 75 17.29 -0.98 -8.30
N GLN A 76 17.55 0.26 -8.69
CA GLN A 76 18.81 0.96 -8.37
C GLN A 76 18.97 1.14 -6.86
N HIS A 77 17.91 1.50 -6.15
CA HIS A 77 17.92 1.57 -4.69
C HIS A 77 18.20 0.18 -4.09
N TRP A 78 17.47 -0.85 -4.55
CA TRP A 78 17.66 -2.23 -4.11
C TRP A 78 19.09 -2.74 -4.27
N GLU A 79 19.80 -2.39 -5.36
CA GLU A 79 21.21 -2.79 -5.56
C GLU A 79 22.13 -2.34 -4.42
N LEU A 80 21.81 -1.21 -3.77
CA LEU A 80 22.55 -0.68 -2.63
C LEU A 80 22.22 -1.43 -1.34
N LEU A 81 20.98 -1.90 -1.17
CA LEU A 81 20.47 -2.50 0.07
C LEU A 81 20.58 -4.03 0.11
N LYS A 82 20.67 -4.69 -1.04
CA LYS A 82 20.41 -6.14 -1.18
C LYS A 82 21.25 -7.04 -0.26
N ASN A 83 22.46 -6.62 0.10
CA ASN A 83 23.37 -7.38 0.94
C ASN A 83 22.99 -7.30 2.43
N ASP A 84 22.25 -6.26 2.82
CA ASP A 84 21.84 -5.99 4.19
C ASP A 84 20.40 -6.48 4.48
N LEU A 85 19.63 -6.81 3.45
CA LEU A 85 18.24 -7.28 3.58
C LEU A 85 18.10 -8.59 4.35
N GLY A 86 19.12 -9.46 4.37
CA GLY A 86 19.04 -10.75 5.06
C GLY A 86 17.82 -11.58 4.63
N ASP A 87 16.94 -11.89 5.58
CA ASP A 87 15.67 -12.61 5.35
C ASP A 87 14.43 -11.69 5.31
N TYR A 88 14.63 -10.37 5.25
CA TYR A 88 13.54 -9.41 5.10
C TYR A 88 13.01 -9.39 3.66
N GLU A 89 11.69 -9.43 3.55
CA GLU A 89 10.93 -9.16 2.34
C GLU A 89 10.09 -7.89 2.58
N ILE A 90 10.51 -6.79 1.96
CA ILE A 90 9.93 -5.46 2.15
C ILE A 90 8.89 -5.20 1.06
N PHE A 91 7.62 -5.15 1.44
CA PHE A 91 6.50 -4.89 0.54
C PHE A 91 6.09 -3.43 0.59
N GLY A 92 5.92 -2.85 -0.58
CA GLY A 92 5.54 -1.46 -0.74
C GLY A 92 4.86 -1.18 -2.05
N GLU A 93 4.25 0.01 -2.11
CA GLU A 93 3.58 0.52 -3.28
C GLU A 93 4.52 1.44 -4.04
N ASN A 94 4.78 1.10 -5.30
CA ASN A 94 5.59 1.89 -6.22
C ASN A 94 4.68 2.82 -7.03
N LEU A 95 4.80 4.11 -6.74
CA LEU A 95 4.09 5.23 -7.35
C LEU A 95 4.89 5.90 -8.48
N TYR A 96 5.95 5.25 -8.98
CA TYR A 96 6.73 5.79 -10.08
C TYR A 96 5.91 6.01 -11.34
N ALA A 97 5.02 5.07 -11.68
CA ALA A 97 4.07 5.21 -12.78
C ALA A 97 2.73 5.71 -12.23
N ILE A 98 2.20 6.78 -12.82
CA ILE A 98 0.86 7.29 -12.51
C ILE A 98 -0.19 6.29 -13.01
N HIS A 99 -1.10 5.89 -12.12
CA HIS A 99 -2.23 5.00 -12.39
C HIS A 99 -3.53 5.81 -12.59
N SER A 100 -4.57 5.54 -11.79
CA SER A 100 -5.85 6.24 -11.83
C SER A 100 -5.82 7.51 -10.97
N ILE A 101 -4.93 7.56 -9.99
CA ILE A 101 -4.70 8.69 -9.10
C ILE A 101 -3.29 9.25 -9.35
N GLU A 102 -3.22 10.55 -9.59
CA GLU A 102 -1.97 11.30 -9.56
C GLU A 102 -1.79 11.94 -8.18
N TYR A 103 -0.62 11.72 -7.56
CA TYR A 103 -0.25 12.34 -6.29
C TYR A 103 0.72 13.49 -6.57
N LYS A 104 0.30 14.73 -6.31
CA LYS A 104 1.08 15.91 -6.67
C LYS A 104 2.19 16.27 -5.67
N ARG A 105 2.10 15.80 -4.43
CA ARG A 105 3.05 16.09 -3.35
C ARG A 105 3.77 14.82 -2.87
N LEU A 106 4.37 14.07 -3.80
CA LEU A 106 5.10 12.85 -3.50
C LEU A 106 6.53 13.12 -3.01
N PRO A 107 6.90 12.74 -1.78
CA PRO A 107 8.29 12.85 -1.31
C PRO A 107 9.20 11.75 -1.89
N ALA A 108 8.65 10.57 -2.18
CA ALA A 108 9.34 9.42 -2.74
C ALA A 108 8.41 8.65 -3.69
N HIS A 109 8.96 7.69 -4.43
CA HIS A 109 8.17 6.81 -5.30
C HIS A 109 7.80 5.48 -4.67
N TYR A 110 8.42 5.08 -3.56
CA TYR A 110 8.15 3.78 -2.95
C TYR A 110 7.77 3.93 -1.47
N PHE A 111 6.61 3.41 -1.10
CA PHE A 111 6.10 3.48 0.26
C PHE A 111 5.83 2.09 0.82
N VAL A 112 6.50 1.75 1.90
CA VAL A 112 6.38 0.45 2.58
C VAL A 112 5.04 0.35 3.31
N PHE A 113 4.33 -0.76 3.13
CA PHE A 113 3.09 -1.05 3.88
C PHE A 113 3.17 -2.35 4.70
N GLY A 114 4.23 -3.15 4.52
CA GLY A 114 4.41 -4.36 5.29
C GLY A 114 5.77 -4.99 5.06
N ILE A 115 6.33 -5.60 6.09
CA ILE A 115 7.58 -6.36 6.01
C ILE A 115 7.30 -7.76 6.53
N ARG A 116 7.81 -8.75 5.80
CA ARG A 116 7.81 -10.14 6.22
C ARG A 116 9.24 -10.56 6.54
N GLN A 117 9.40 -11.32 7.61
CA GLN A 117 10.63 -12.04 7.91
C GLN A 117 10.29 -13.51 8.08
N LEU A 118 10.83 -14.36 7.20
CA LEU A 118 10.52 -15.79 7.16
C LEU A 118 9.01 -16.06 7.03
N ASP A 119 8.38 -16.60 8.07
CA ASP A 119 6.98 -17.02 8.11
C ASP A 119 6.06 -16.05 8.87
N TYR A 120 6.54 -14.85 9.20
CA TYR A 120 5.80 -13.85 9.96
C TYR A 120 5.77 -12.49 9.27
N TRP A 121 4.58 -11.88 9.27
CA TRP A 121 4.43 -10.45 9.06
C TRP A 121 4.85 -9.74 10.35
N LEU A 122 5.81 -8.84 10.24
CA LEU A 122 6.28 -8.05 11.39
C LEU A 122 5.17 -7.15 11.91
N SER A 123 5.26 -6.76 13.19
CA SER A 123 4.38 -5.73 13.75
C SER A 123 4.48 -4.42 12.97
N TRP A 124 3.53 -3.52 13.15
CA TRP A 124 3.57 -2.21 12.51
C TRP A 124 4.77 -1.40 13.01
N GLU A 125 5.07 -1.45 14.30
CA GLU A 125 6.23 -0.80 14.90
C GLU A 125 7.55 -1.30 14.29
N GLU A 126 7.72 -2.62 14.16
CA GLU A 126 8.89 -3.21 13.50
C GLU A 126 8.93 -2.89 12.00
N THR A 127 7.78 -2.87 11.34
CA THR A 127 7.66 -2.46 9.93
C THR A 127 8.22 -1.04 9.76
N GLN A 128 7.82 -0.10 10.62
CA GLN A 128 8.32 1.27 10.59
C GLN A 128 9.81 1.35 10.90
N PHE A 129 10.27 0.61 11.93
CA PHE A 129 11.67 0.60 12.33
C PHE A 129 12.58 0.08 11.21
N ILE A 130 12.25 -1.07 10.62
CA ILE A 130 13.05 -1.67 9.54
C ILE A 130 12.96 -0.83 8.26
N ALA A 131 11.79 -0.28 7.92
CA ALA A 131 11.69 0.64 6.78
C ALA A 131 12.60 1.87 6.95
N GLN A 132 12.63 2.44 8.15
CA GLN A 132 13.50 3.57 8.48
C GLN A 132 14.99 3.20 8.44
N LEU A 133 15.36 1.98 8.85
CA LEU A 133 16.74 1.47 8.77
C LEU A 133 17.25 1.42 7.33
N PHE A 134 16.35 1.18 6.37
CA PHE A 134 16.63 1.13 4.93
C PHE A 134 16.34 2.44 4.20
N ASP A 135 16.08 3.54 4.91
CA ASP A 135 15.71 4.84 4.34
C ASP A 135 14.50 4.78 3.38
N LEU A 136 13.54 3.89 3.69
CA LEU A 136 12.29 3.73 2.95
C LEU A 136 11.12 4.33 3.74
N PRO A 137 10.36 5.28 3.16
CA PRO A 137 9.18 5.81 3.85
C PRO A 137 8.07 4.75 3.90
N VAL A 138 7.24 4.82 4.93
CA VAL A 138 6.03 4.00 5.06
C VAL A 138 4.80 4.74 4.53
N VAL A 139 3.76 3.99 4.18
CA VAL A 139 2.43 4.56 3.87
C VAL A 139 1.89 5.35 5.06
N ASN A 140 1.07 6.38 4.78
CA ASN A 140 0.53 7.24 5.82
C ASN A 140 -0.41 6.46 6.75
N VAL A 141 -0.23 6.62 8.06
CA VAL A 141 -1.16 6.12 9.07
C VAL A 141 -2.32 7.10 9.19
N LEU A 142 -3.53 6.60 8.96
CA LEU A 142 -4.78 7.37 9.06
C LEU A 142 -5.37 7.31 10.47
N GLY A 143 -4.98 6.32 11.28
CA GLY A 143 -5.39 6.17 12.67
C GLY A 143 -5.25 4.74 13.16
N GLU A 144 -5.64 4.52 14.42
CA GLU A 144 -5.68 3.20 15.06
C GLU A 144 -7.04 2.97 15.72
N ALA A 145 -7.46 1.71 15.80
CA ALA A 145 -8.60 1.26 16.58
C ALA A 145 -8.14 0.35 17.72
N THR A 146 -8.71 0.54 18.91
CA THR A 146 -8.52 -0.36 20.05
C THR A 146 -9.77 -1.22 20.20
N MET A 147 -9.57 -2.54 20.23
CA MET A 147 -10.64 -3.52 20.29
C MET A 147 -10.78 -4.09 21.72
N PRO A 148 -11.98 -4.57 22.11
CA PRO A 148 -13.21 -4.55 21.32
C PRO A 148 -13.85 -3.15 21.28
N MET A 149 -14.47 -2.82 20.16
CA MET A 149 -15.36 -1.65 20.01
C MET A 149 -16.63 -2.07 19.25
N PRO A 150 -17.71 -1.28 19.22
CA PRO A 150 -18.90 -1.60 18.41
C PRO A 150 -18.59 -1.64 16.91
N GLN A 151 -19.19 -2.59 16.18
CA GLN A 151 -19.01 -2.73 14.72
C GLN A 151 -19.37 -1.45 13.97
N GLN A 152 -20.50 -0.84 14.34
CA GLN A 152 -20.97 0.37 13.71
C GLN A 152 -19.95 1.52 13.85
N ASP A 153 -19.31 1.65 15.01
CA ASP A 153 -18.33 2.70 15.26
C ASP A 153 -17.07 2.46 14.42
N PHE A 154 -16.63 1.21 14.30
CA PHE A 154 -15.50 0.82 13.46
C PHE A 154 -15.77 1.12 11.98
N GLU A 155 -16.92 0.70 11.44
CA GLU A 155 -17.30 0.98 10.05
C GLU A 155 -17.42 2.48 9.79
N THR A 156 -18.01 3.23 10.72
CA THR A 156 -18.15 4.69 10.62
C THR A 156 -16.80 5.39 10.61
N ASP A 157 -15.85 4.92 11.43
CA ASP A 157 -14.49 5.45 11.48
C ASP A 157 -13.71 5.21 10.16
N ILE A 158 -13.84 4.01 9.58
CA ILE A 158 -13.29 3.73 8.24
C ILE A 158 -13.88 4.68 7.20
N LEU A 159 -15.21 4.80 7.16
CA LEU A 159 -15.93 5.66 6.21
C LEU A 159 -15.52 7.14 6.35
N ALA A 160 -15.32 7.63 7.57
CA ALA A 160 -14.85 8.99 7.82
C ALA A 160 -13.47 9.22 7.18
N LYS A 161 -12.51 8.30 7.38
CA LYS A 161 -11.15 8.40 6.81
C LYS A 161 -11.14 8.49 5.28
N ILE A 162 -12.06 7.78 4.62
CA ILE A 162 -12.16 7.75 3.15
C ILE A 162 -12.59 9.09 2.56
N THR A 163 -13.26 9.95 3.34
CA THR A 163 -13.70 11.27 2.85
C THR A 163 -12.56 12.29 2.76
N CYS A 164 -11.41 12.00 3.37
CA CYS A 164 -10.25 12.88 3.35
C CYS A 164 -9.48 12.79 2.02
N PRO A 165 -8.89 13.91 1.56
CA PRO A 165 -7.89 13.87 0.49
C PRO A 165 -6.62 13.16 0.99
N SER A 166 -5.84 12.63 0.04
CA SER A 166 -4.50 12.11 0.35
C SER A 166 -3.59 13.20 0.91
N THR A 167 -2.71 12.82 1.85
CA THR A 167 -1.62 13.70 2.30
C THR A 167 -0.69 14.09 1.14
N PHE A 168 -0.65 13.29 0.07
CA PHE A 168 0.16 13.54 -1.12
C PHE A 168 -0.58 14.29 -2.23
N ASP A 169 -1.72 14.92 -1.92
CA ASP A 169 -2.50 15.75 -2.86
C ASP A 169 -2.99 14.97 -4.08
N SER A 170 -4.05 14.17 -3.87
CA SER A 170 -4.60 13.20 -4.82
C SER A 170 -5.55 13.80 -5.85
N TYR A 171 -5.27 13.57 -7.13
CA TYR A 171 -6.10 13.99 -8.27
C TYR A 171 -6.54 12.77 -9.10
N ASP A 172 -7.80 12.74 -9.50
CA ASP A 172 -8.30 11.70 -10.42
C ASP A 172 -7.82 12.03 -11.84
N VAL A 173 -7.09 11.11 -12.47
CA VAL A 173 -6.43 11.34 -13.76
C VAL A 173 -7.44 11.57 -14.88
N ALA A 174 -8.61 10.94 -14.83
CA ALA A 174 -9.64 11.07 -15.86
C ALA A 174 -10.35 12.44 -15.79
N THR A 175 -10.60 12.94 -14.58
CA THR A 175 -11.36 14.18 -14.36
C THR A 175 -10.48 15.40 -14.10
N GLN A 176 -9.19 15.20 -13.81
CA GLN A 176 -8.22 16.24 -13.47
C GLN A 176 -8.63 17.10 -12.27
N LYS A 177 -9.43 16.52 -11.36
CA LYS A 177 -9.94 17.20 -10.15
C LYS A 177 -9.38 16.55 -8.88
N PRO A 178 -9.28 17.32 -7.78
CA PRO A 178 -8.99 16.75 -6.47
C PRO A 178 -9.97 15.62 -6.16
N CYS A 179 -9.44 14.54 -5.60
CA CYS A 179 -10.21 13.37 -5.22
C CYS A 179 -9.77 12.90 -3.84
N THR A 180 -10.58 12.04 -3.20
CA THR A 180 -10.22 11.43 -1.92
C THR A 180 -9.08 10.42 -2.06
N ILE A 181 -8.63 9.82 -0.95
CA ILE A 181 -7.77 8.63 -0.99
C ILE A 181 -8.42 7.50 -1.79
N GLU A 182 -7.61 6.59 -2.34
CA GLU A 182 -8.11 5.39 -3.02
C GLU A 182 -8.98 4.53 -2.08
N GLY A 183 -8.48 4.38 -0.85
CA GLY A 183 -9.04 3.47 0.12
C GLY A 183 -8.22 3.43 1.40
N VAL A 184 -8.61 2.51 2.27
CA VAL A 184 -7.98 2.27 3.57
C VAL A 184 -7.59 0.82 3.64
N VAL A 185 -6.36 0.53 4.06
CA VAL A 185 -5.95 -0.81 4.49
C VAL A 185 -5.98 -0.84 6.01
N SER A 186 -6.62 -1.85 6.58
CA SER A 186 -6.63 -2.09 8.01
C SER A 186 -5.87 -3.37 8.27
N ARG A 187 -4.91 -3.32 9.20
CA ARG A 187 -4.11 -4.50 9.55
C ARG A 187 -3.97 -4.66 11.05
N ASN A 188 -3.76 -5.89 11.50
CA ASN A 188 -3.24 -6.17 12.82
C ASN A 188 -1.94 -5.39 13.05
N LYS A 189 -1.91 -4.68 14.17
CA LYS A 189 -0.74 -3.90 14.60
C LYS A 189 0.38 -4.81 15.08
N ALA A 190 0.05 -5.92 15.76
CA ALA A 190 1.02 -6.92 16.18
C ALA A 190 1.54 -7.73 14.98
N GLU A 191 2.59 -8.51 15.21
CA GLU A 191 3.04 -9.53 14.26
C GLU A 191 2.01 -10.67 14.12
N TYR A 192 2.01 -11.34 12.97
CA TYR A 192 1.14 -12.49 12.73
C TYR A 192 1.73 -13.46 11.69
N PRO A 193 1.39 -14.76 11.76
CA PRO A 193 1.83 -15.74 10.78
C PRO A 193 1.36 -15.41 9.36
N VAL A 194 2.13 -15.81 8.36
CA VAL A 194 1.77 -15.60 6.94
C VAL A 194 0.43 -16.23 6.57
N ASP A 195 0.12 -17.39 7.16
CA ASP A 195 -1.10 -18.13 6.85
C ASP A 195 -2.37 -17.42 7.36
N ASP A 196 -2.23 -16.53 8.34
CA ASP A 196 -3.34 -15.75 8.92
C ASP A 196 -3.56 -14.41 8.21
N PHE A 197 -2.92 -14.17 7.06
CA PHE A 197 -2.97 -12.88 6.39
C PHE A 197 -4.40 -12.39 6.07
N SER A 198 -5.30 -13.27 5.62
CA SER A 198 -6.66 -12.89 5.21
C SER A 198 -7.57 -12.47 6.36
N THR A 199 -7.25 -12.86 7.59
CA THR A 199 -7.99 -12.48 8.81
C THR A 199 -7.33 -11.30 9.52
N ASN A 200 -6.07 -11.00 9.20
CA ASN A 200 -5.29 -9.91 9.79
C ASN A 200 -5.25 -8.64 8.93
N VAL A 201 -5.56 -8.71 7.63
CA VAL A 201 -5.48 -7.56 6.71
C VAL A 201 -6.71 -7.48 5.81
N LEU A 202 -7.42 -6.36 5.88
CA LEU A 202 -8.53 -6.03 5.00
C LEU A 202 -8.38 -4.66 4.36
N LYS A 203 -9.08 -4.45 3.26
CA LYS A 203 -9.13 -3.17 2.56
C LYS A 203 -10.56 -2.69 2.32
N TYR A 204 -10.72 -1.37 2.37
CA TYR A 204 -11.84 -0.66 1.76
C TYR A 204 -11.31 0.08 0.54
N VAL A 205 -12.04 0.04 -0.57
CA VAL A 205 -11.72 0.81 -1.78
C VAL A 205 -12.93 1.64 -2.20
N ARG A 206 -12.73 2.92 -2.52
CA ARG A 206 -13.81 3.83 -2.91
C ARG A 206 -14.51 3.39 -4.19
N LYS A 207 -15.77 3.82 -4.34
CA LYS A 207 -16.56 3.54 -5.55
C LYS A 207 -15.92 4.21 -6.77
N GLY A 208 -15.85 3.49 -7.88
CA GLY A 208 -15.36 4.01 -9.15
C GLY A 208 -13.86 4.32 -9.15
N HIS A 209 -13.06 3.66 -8.30
CA HIS A 209 -11.60 3.75 -8.39
C HIS A 209 -11.06 3.06 -9.65
N VAL A 210 -11.53 1.85 -9.97
CA VAL A 210 -11.14 1.14 -11.19
C VAL A 210 -11.87 1.77 -12.37
N LYS A 211 -11.16 2.57 -13.16
CA LYS A 211 -11.68 3.16 -14.40
C LYS A 211 -10.89 2.76 -15.65
N THR A 212 -9.69 2.21 -15.50
CA THR A 212 -8.79 1.95 -16.64
C THR A 212 -8.05 0.62 -16.47
N ASP A 213 -8.75 -0.50 -16.70
CA ASP A 213 -8.09 -1.80 -16.84
C ASP A 213 -7.23 -1.89 -18.12
N GLU A 214 -7.47 -1.03 -19.11
CA GLU A 214 -6.67 -1.02 -20.34
C GLU A 214 -5.46 -0.08 -20.23
N HIS A 215 -4.40 -0.64 -19.66
CA HIS A 215 -2.99 -0.32 -19.96
C HIS A 215 -2.41 1.00 -19.47
N TRP A 216 -2.40 1.25 -18.16
CA TRP A 216 -1.39 2.15 -17.59
C TRP A 216 0.01 1.72 -18.04
N THR A 217 0.28 0.41 -18.16
CA THR A 217 1.58 -0.14 -18.59
C THR A 217 2.01 0.23 -20.02
N ARG A 218 1.09 0.61 -20.92
CA ARG A 218 1.44 1.01 -22.31
C ARG A 218 1.72 2.50 -22.44
N ASN A 219 1.01 3.34 -21.70
CA ASN A 219 1.08 4.81 -21.79
C ASN A 219 1.40 5.45 -20.42
N TRP A 220 2.21 4.77 -19.61
CA TRP A 220 2.52 5.24 -18.27
C TRP A 220 3.26 6.58 -18.33
N LYS A 221 2.96 7.43 -17.36
CA LYS A 221 3.69 8.67 -17.12
C LYS A 221 4.39 8.57 -15.78
N ARG A 222 5.60 9.09 -15.69
CA ARG A 222 6.33 9.16 -14.44
C ARG A 222 5.65 10.18 -13.51
N ALA A 223 5.42 9.81 -12.26
CA ALA A 223 5.02 10.76 -11.22
C ALA A 223 6.19 11.66 -10.84
N SER A 224 6.00 12.98 -10.80
CA SER A 224 7.06 13.91 -10.36
C SER A 224 7.10 14.01 -8.84
N LEU A 225 8.32 13.99 -8.27
CA LEU A 225 8.54 14.21 -6.85
C LEU A 225 8.43 15.68 -6.48
N LEU A 226 8.13 15.95 -5.21
CA LEU A 226 7.96 17.29 -4.68
C LEU A 226 9.17 18.20 -4.95
N HIS A 227 10.39 17.68 -4.75
CA HIS A 227 11.63 18.42 -4.95
C HIS A 227 11.97 18.69 -6.43
N GLU A 228 11.34 17.98 -7.37
CA GLU A 228 11.56 18.16 -8.80
C GLU A 228 10.69 19.28 -9.39
N LYS A 229 9.65 19.71 -8.66
CA LYS A 229 8.70 20.71 -9.15
C LYS A 229 9.20 22.14 -9.01
N GLY A 230 10.32 22.36 -8.30
CA GLY A 230 10.88 23.68 -8.02
C GLY A 230 9.93 24.54 -7.16
N ASP A 231 10.48 25.49 -6.42
CA ASP A 231 9.65 26.54 -5.82
C ASP A 231 8.86 27.21 -6.95
N GLU A 232 7.54 27.01 -6.98
CA GLU A 232 6.66 27.97 -7.64
C GLU A 232 6.94 29.31 -6.97
N THR A 233 7.67 30.16 -7.69
CA THR A 233 8.10 31.50 -7.33
C THR A 233 7.17 32.14 -6.31
N CYS A 234 7.72 32.49 -5.14
CA CYS A 234 7.13 33.48 -4.27
C CYS A 234 7.01 34.77 -5.08
N GLY A 235 5.82 34.99 -5.66
CA GLY A 235 5.51 36.22 -6.38
C GLY A 235 5.53 37.36 -5.38
N ASN A 236 6.39 38.35 -5.64
CA ASN A 236 6.33 39.68 -5.03
C ASN A 236 5.01 40.38 -5.35
#